data_AF-M0MZB6-F1
#
_entry.id   AF-M0MZB6-F1
#
_cell.length_a   1.000
_cell.length_b   1.000
_cell.length_c   1.000
_cell.angle_alpha   90.00
_cell.angle_beta   90.00
_cell.angle_gamma   90.00
#
_symmetry.space_group_name_H-M   'P 1'
#
loop_
_entity.id
_entity.type
_entity.pdbx_description
1 polymer ?
#
loop_
_entity_poly.entity_id
_entity_poly.type
_entity_poly.pdbx_seq_one_letter_code
_entity_poly.pdbx_strand_id
1 'polypeptide(L)'
;MSTAEFEEIVTDWQDEARHPRFERRYTELVYQPMVELLAFLRANEFKTYIFSGGGVEFMRPMTEAAYGVPPEEVVGSTIETRYEVRDGEPVLMRLPEIDFIDDEAGKPIGIHKFIGRRPIAAFGNSTGDREMLEWTGAGSGPRLMMLLFHDDDEREYAYGSAKGLADPMLGAFPPSLMETAEEKDWIVASMKDDWNQVFAFES
;
A
#
# COMPACT_ATOMS: atom_id res chain seq x y z
N MET A 1 -7.05 -23.13 -7.92
CA MET A 1 -7.60 -22.99 -6.56
C MET A 1 -8.72 -21.96 -6.60
N SER A 2 -9.73 -22.13 -5.76
CA SER A 2 -10.77 -21.11 -5.58
C SER A 2 -10.19 -19.88 -4.87
N THR A 3 -10.92 -18.77 -4.90
CA THR A 3 -10.55 -17.56 -4.14
C THR A 3 -10.55 -17.84 -2.63
N ALA A 4 -11.51 -18.64 -2.15
CA ALA A 4 -11.61 -19.04 -0.73
C ALA A 4 -10.45 -19.95 -0.29
N GLU A 5 -10.05 -20.93 -1.13
CA GLU A 5 -8.86 -21.77 -0.85
C GLU A 5 -7.59 -20.92 -0.77
N PHE A 6 -7.47 -19.88 -1.61
CA PHE A 6 -6.32 -18.99 -1.56
C PHE A 6 -6.33 -18.09 -0.33
N GLU A 7 -7.50 -17.58 0.06
CA GLU A 7 -7.67 -16.78 1.29
C GLU A 7 -7.24 -17.57 2.53
N GLU A 8 -7.59 -18.85 2.64
CA GLU A 8 -7.13 -19.74 3.72
C GLU A 8 -5.60 -19.86 3.73
N ILE A 9 -4.99 -20.17 2.58
CA ILE A 9 -3.52 -20.27 2.45
C ILE A 9 -2.82 -18.98 2.87
N VAL A 10 -3.34 -17.83 2.45
CA VAL A 10 -2.78 -16.52 2.79
C VAL A 10 -2.93 -16.23 4.27
N THR A 11 -4.10 -16.51 4.84
CA THR A 11 -4.37 -16.27 6.27
C THR A 11 -3.45 -17.11 7.13
N ASP A 12 -3.31 -18.41 6.83
CA ASP A 12 -2.39 -19.31 7.53
C ASP A 12 -0.94 -18.80 7.46
N TRP A 13 -0.50 -18.38 6.27
CA TRP A 13 0.84 -17.82 6.10
C TRP A 13 1.02 -16.53 6.92
N GLN A 14 0.03 -15.63 6.95
CA GLN A 14 0.09 -14.38 7.70
C GLN A 14 0.13 -14.61 9.23
N ASP A 15 -0.47 -15.71 9.70
CA ASP A 15 -0.46 -16.10 11.10
C ASP A 15 0.85 -16.78 11.54
N GLU A 16 1.57 -17.43 10.64
CA GLU A 16 2.79 -18.17 10.97
C GLU A 16 4.07 -17.42 10.61
N ALA A 17 4.08 -16.72 9.47
CA ALA A 17 5.28 -16.12 8.91
C ALA A 17 5.77 -14.95 9.77
N ARG A 18 7.05 -15.00 10.13
CA ARG A 18 7.72 -13.98 10.93
C ARG A 18 8.82 -13.30 10.13
N HIS A 19 8.92 -12.00 10.29
CA HIS A 19 9.99 -11.23 9.70
C HIS A 19 11.31 -11.53 10.45
N PRO A 20 12.42 -11.82 9.74
CA PRO A 20 13.65 -12.33 10.37
C PRO A 20 14.35 -11.31 11.28
N ARG A 21 14.30 -10.01 10.96
CA ARG A 21 14.91 -8.96 11.82
C ARG A 21 14.13 -8.72 13.10
N PHE A 22 12.81 -8.73 13.03
CA PHE A 22 11.92 -8.27 14.11
C PHE A 22 11.33 -9.43 14.91
N GLU A 23 11.37 -10.66 14.37
CA GLU A 23 10.80 -11.88 14.95
C GLU A 23 9.29 -11.78 15.24
N ARG A 24 8.62 -10.84 14.57
CA ARG A 24 7.17 -10.57 14.62
C ARG A 24 6.48 -11.03 13.35
N ARG A 25 5.16 -11.27 13.43
CA ARG A 25 4.34 -11.50 12.23
C ARG A 25 4.42 -10.27 11.33
N TYR A 26 4.35 -10.48 10.01
CA TYR A 26 4.33 -9.35 9.07
C TYR A 26 3.14 -8.40 9.32
N THR A 27 2.01 -8.92 9.81
CA THR A 27 0.83 -8.13 10.20
C THR A 27 1.05 -7.26 11.44
N GLU A 28 2.09 -7.52 12.24
CA GLU A 28 2.51 -6.65 13.35
C GLU A 28 3.49 -5.55 12.91
N LEU A 29 4.04 -5.63 11.70
CA LEU A 29 5.01 -4.67 11.14
C LEU A 29 4.33 -3.53 10.38
N VAL A 30 3.26 -3.00 10.97
CA VAL A 30 2.56 -1.85 10.44
C VAL A 30 3.09 -0.56 11.05
N TYR A 31 3.19 0.49 10.24
CA TYR A 31 3.68 1.78 10.73
C TYR A 31 2.62 2.46 11.60
N GLN A 32 2.92 2.59 12.89
CA GLN A 32 2.01 3.17 13.88
C GLN A 32 1.52 4.58 13.48
N PRO A 33 2.38 5.50 12.98
CA PRO A 33 1.91 6.82 12.52
C PRO A 33 0.93 6.74 11.34
N MET A 34 1.05 5.73 10.48
CA MET A 34 0.13 5.55 9.35
C MET A 34 -1.22 4.98 9.81
N VAL A 35 -1.22 4.08 10.80
CA VAL A 35 -2.46 3.60 11.44
C VAL A 35 -3.20 4.76 12.12
N GLU A 36 -2.47 5.62 12.83
CA GLU A 36 -3.01 6.84 13.44
C GLU A 36 -3.57 7.82 12.41
N LEU A 37 -2.84 8.05 11.32
CA LEU A 37 -3.30 8.87 10.20
C LEU A 37 -4.61 8.33 9.61
N LEU A 38 -4.70 7.03 9.34
CA LEU A 38 -5.90 6.38 8.82
C LEU A 38 -7.09 6.56 9.78
N ALA A 39 -6.88 6.37 11.07
CA ALA A 39 -7.89 6.60 12.09
C ALA A 39 -8.33 8.07 12.15
N PHE A 40 -7.37 9.00 12.10
CA PHE A 40 -7.64 10.44 12.08
C PHE A 40 -8.46 10.85 10.85
N LEU A 41 -8.10 10.37 9.66
CA LEU A 41 -8.82 10.66 8.43
C LEU A 41 -10.27 10.15 8.49
N ARG A 42 -10.48 8.90 8.93
CA ARG A 42 -11.83 8.33 9.08
C ARG A 42 -12.67 9.06 10.14
N ALA A 43 -12.06 9.50 11.25
CA ALA A 43 -12.73 10.31 12.27
C ALA A 43 -13.20 11.68 11.72
N ASN A 44 -12.60 12.14 10.61
CA ASN A 44 -12.98 13.34 9.87
C ASN A 44 -13.76 13.03 8.58
N GLU A 45 -14.45 11.88 8.53
CA GLU A 45 -15.36 11.47 7.43
C GLU A 45 -14.68 11.20 6.09
N PHE A 46 -13.35 11.05 6.05
CA PHE A 46 -12.66 10.58 4.86
C PHE A 46 -12.86 9.07 4.68
N LYS A 47 -12.93 8.64 3.43
CA LYS A 47 -12.79 7.24 3.04
C LYS A 47 -11.33 6.93 2.75
N THR A 48 -10.81 5.85 3.32
CA THR A 48 -9.40 5.49 3.23
C THR A 48 -9.24 4.23 2.39
N TYR A 49 -8.62 4.36 1.22
CA TYR A 49 -8.41 3.25 0.29
C TYR A 49 -6.94 2.83 0.24
N ILE A 50 -6.71 1.56 -0.08
CA ILE A 50 -5.37 1.02 -0.41
C ILE A 50 -5.28 0.83 -1.93
N PHE A 51 -4.19 1.31 -2.54
CA PHE A 51 -3.80 1.09 -3.94
C PHE A 51 -2.37 0.56 -3.98
N SER A 52 -2.17 -0.64 -4.49
CA SER A 52 -0.91 -1.37 -4.33
C SER A 52 -0.65 -2.32 -5.49
N GLY A 53 0.58 -2.33 -5.98
CA GLY A 53 1.02 -3.31 -6.98
C GLY A 53 0.97 -4.76 -6.48
N GLY A 54 0.85 -4.97 -5.16
CA GLY A 54 0.66 -6.28 -4.56
C GLY A 54 -0.69 -6.92 -4.92
N GLY A 55 -0.76 -8.25 -4.85
CA GLY A 55 -1.99 -8.99 -5.14
C GLY A 55 -3.12 -8.64 -4.18
N VAL A 56 -4.28 -8.22 -4.70
CA VAL A 56 -5.40 -7.74 -3.86
C VAL A 56 -5.88 -8.80 -2.87
N GLU A 57 -5.94 -10.06 -3.31
CA GLU A 57 -6.38 -11.20 -2.49
C GLU A 57 -5.33 -11.63 -1.46
N PHE A 58 -4.07 -11.17 -1.59
CA PHE A 58 -3.06 -11.34 -0.55
C PHE A 58 -3.22 -10.31 0.58
N MET A 59 -3.65 -9.09 0.24
CA MET A 59 -3.80 -8.00 1.22
C MET A 59 -5.10 -8.10 2.01
N ARG A 60 -6.23 -8.33 1.33
CA ARG A 60 -7.58 -8.29 1.93
C ARG A 60 -7.75 -9.08 3.23
N PRO A 61 -7.15 -10.26 3.42
CA PRO A 61 -7.32 -11.02 4.67
C PRO A 61 -6.83 -10.29 5.93
N MET A 62 -5.91 -9.32 5.81
CA MET A 62 -5.36 -8.59 6.97
C MET A 62 -5.66 -7.09 7.02
N THR A 63 -6.13 -6.46 5.94
CA THR A 63 -6.24 -4.97 5.88
C THR A 63 -7.25 -4.41 6.86
N GLU A 64 -8.35 -5.11 7.10
CA GLU A 64 -9.37 -4.61 8.02
C GLU A 64 -8.85 -4.65 9.46
N ALA A 65 -8.25 -5.77 9.88
CA ALA A 65 -7.69 -5.92 11.22
C ALA A 65 -6.48 -5.00 11.45
N ALA A 66 -5.59 -4.86 10.46
CA ALA A 66 -4.34 -4.12 10.60
C ALA A 66 -4.51 -2.60 10.42
N TYR A 67 -5.40 -2.18 9.50
CA TYR A 67 -5.51 -0.78 9.06
C TYR A 67 -6.91 -0.17 9.27
N GLY A 68 -7.91 -0.99 9.60
CA GLY A 68 -9.32 -0.57 9.58
C GLY A 68 -9.82 -0.26 8.17
N VAL A 69 -9.22 -0.88 7.13
CA VAL A 69 -9.60 -0.71 5.71
C VAL A 69 -10.27 -2.00 5.23
N PRO A 70 -11.59 -2.00 5.00
CA PRO A 70 -12.33 -3.21 4.64
C PRO A 70 -12.04 -3.64 3.20
N PRO A 71 -12.33 -4.91 2.81
CA PRO A 71 -11.91 -5.49 1.53
C PRO A 71 -12.35 -4.72 0.28
N GLU A 72 -13.51 -4.08 0.31
CA GLU A 72 -14.05 -3.24 -0.78
C GLU A 72 -13.33 -1.89 -0.96
N GLU A 73 -12.51 -1.50 0.02
CA GLU A 73 -11.65 -0.31 -0.04
C GLU A 73 -10.18 -0.67 -0.36
N VAL A 74 -9.92 -1.92 -0.73
CA VAL A 74 -8.60 -2.41 -1.16
C VAL A 74 -8.61 -2.69 -2.65
N VAL A 75 -7.76 -1.97 -3.36
CA VAL A 75 -7.42 -2.18 -4.78
C VAL A 75 -5.97 -2.63 -4.86
N GLY A 76 -5.73 -3.63 -5.70
CA GLY A 76 -4.39 -4.07 -6.03
C GLY A 76 -4.38 -4.89 -7.31
N SER A 77 -3.23 -5.46 -7.64
CA SER A 77 -3.10 -6.32 -8.82
C SER A 77 -3.99 -7.56 -8.71
N THR A 78 -4.60 -7.96 -9.82
CA THR A 78 -5.54 -9.09 -9.92
C THR A 78 -5.12 -10.06 -11.02
N ILE A 79 -5.51 -11.32 -10.82
CA ILE A 79 -5.59 -12.32 -11.88
C ILE A 79 -7.04 -12.51 -12.30
N GLU A 80 -7.28 -13.07 -13.47
CA GLU A 80 -8.63 -13.36 -13.91
C GLU A 80 -9.34 -14.36 -12.97
N THR A 81 -10.61 -14.10 -12.72
CA THR A 81 -11.49 -15.00 -11.95
C THR A 81 -12.61 -15.54 -12.83
N ARG A 82 -12.91 -16.84 -12.69
CA ARG A 82 -14.00 -17.50 -13.39
C ARG A 82 -15.03 -18.07 -12.41
N TYR A 83 -16.29 -17.74 -12.64
CA TYR A 83 -17.40 -18.39 -11.95
C TYR A 83 -17.56 -19.85 -12.42
N GLU A 84 -17.64 -20.77 -11.48
CA GLU A 84 -17.91 -22.20 -11.71
C GLU A 84 -18.92 -22.71 -10.69
N VAL A 85 -19.55 -23.85 -10.98
CA VAL A 85 -20.30 -24.65 -10.00
C VAL A 85 -19.55 -25.96 -9.82
N ARG A 86 -19.08 -26.26 -8.60
CA ARG A 86 -18.37 -27.49 -8.25
C ARG A 86 -19.14 -28.23 -7.17
N ASP A 87 -19.48 -29.49 -7.42
CA ASP A 87 -20.26 -30.32 -6.50
C ASP A 87 -21.59 -29.69 -6.04
N GLY A 88 -22.19 -28.85 -6.89
CA GLY A 88 -23.43 -28.12 -6.62
C GLY A 88 -23.25 -26.74 -6.00
N GLU A 89 -22.03 -26.35 -5.60
CA GLU A 89 -21.75 -25.07 -4.95
C GLU A 89 -21.12 -24.05 -5.92
N PRO A 90 -21.59 -22.78 -5.92
CA PRO A 90 -20.99 -21.71 -6.71
C PRO A 90 -19.64 -21.29 -6.12
N VAL A 91 -18.61 -21.24 -6.97
CA VAL A 91 -17.25 -20.86 -6.58
C VAL A 91 -16.64 -19.89 -7.59
N LEU A 92 -15.69 -19.07 -7.13
CA LEU A 92 -14.83 -18.27 -8.00
C LEU A 92 -13.46 -18.94 -8.07
N MET A 93 -13.02 -19.25 -9.29
CA MET A 93 -11.75 -19.88 -9.57
C MET A 93 -10.72 -18.86 -10.04
N ARG A 94 -9.54 -18.91 -9.43
CA ARG A 94 -8.36 -18.15 -9.85
C ARG A 94 -7.75 -18.77 -11.11
N LEU A 95 -7.57 -17.97 -12.16
CA LEU A 95 -6.93 -18.39 -13.41
C LEU A 95 -5.46 -17.91 -13.46
N PRO A 96 -4.55 -18.64 -14.12
CA PRO A 96 -3.14 -18.23 -14.27
C PRO A 96 -2.97 -17.16 -15.36
N GLU A 97 -3.77 -16.09 -15.30
CA GLU A 97 -3.81 -15.00 -16.27
C GLU A 97 -3.96 -13.66 -15.54
N ILE A 98 -3.18 -12.65 -15.94
CA ILE A 98 -3.22 -11.32 -15.33
C ILE A 98 -4.46 -10.58 -15.82
N ASP A 99 -5.25 -10.05 -14.89
CA ASP A 99 -6.41 -9.19 -15.22
C ASP A 99 -6.01 -7.70 -15.12
N PHE A 100 -5.36 -7.30 -14.03
CA PHE A 100 -4.97 -5.91 -13.80
C PHE A 100 -3.70 -5.80 -12.97
N ILE A 101 -2.84 -4.84 -13.32
CA ILE A 101 -1.65 -4.47 -12.55
C ILE A 101 -1.86 -3.06 -11.98
N ASP A 102 -1.93 -2.96 -10.66
CA ASP A 102 -2.19 -1.71 -9.93
C ASP A 102 -0.88 -1.04 -9.47
N ASP A 103 0.02 -0.79 -10.43
CA ASP A 103 1.32 -0.17 -10.15
C ASP A 103 1.67 0.89 -11.20
N GLU A 104 2.51 1.87 -10.83
CA GLU A 104 2.86 3.02 -11.68
C GLU A 104 1.60 3.72 -12.25
N ALA A 105 1.53 3.88 -13.57
CA ALA A 105 0.35 4.40 -14.28
C ALA A 105 -0.91 3.54 -14.12
N GLY A 106 -0.78 2.29 -13.67
CA GLY A 106 -1.88 1.42 -13.27
C GLY A 106 -2.67 2.00 -12.11
N LYS A 107 -2.01 2.61 -11.10
CA LYS A 107 -2.69 3.17 -9.93
C LYS A 107 -3.78 4.20 -10.25
N PRO A 108 -3.53 5.28 -11.01
CA PRO A 108 -4.59 6.23 -11.38
C PRO A 108 -5.70 5.57 -12.24
N ILE A 109 -5.38 4.56 -13.05
CA ILE A 109 -6.38 3.78 -13.79
C ILE A 109 -7.25 2.97 -12.82
N GLY A 110 -6.63 2.31 -11.83
CA GLY A 110 -7.30 1.56 -10.78
C GLY A 110 -8.23 2.44 -9.98
N ILE A 111 -7.76 3.61 -9.53
CA ILE A 111 -8.59 4.57 -8.80
C ILE A 111 -9.82 4.98 -9.62
N HIS A 112 -9.62 5.31 -10.90
CA HIS A 112 -10.73 5.66 -11.78
C HIS A 112 -11.70 4.48 -11.99
N LYS A 113 -11.18 3.28 -12.24
CA LYS A 113 -11.96 2.08 -12.54
C LYS A 113 -12.83 1.64 -11.36
N PHE A 114 -12.26 1.59 -10.16
CA PHE A 114 -12.93 1.01 -8.99
C PHE A 114 -13.67 2.03 -8.12
N ILE A 115 -13.18 3.28 -8.06
CA ILE A 115 -13.76 4.32 -7.19
C ILE A 115 -14.52 5.38 -8.01
N GLY A 116 -14.06 5.66 -9.23
CA GLY A 116 -14.66 6.67 -10.11
C GLY A 116 -14.48 8.11 -9.62
N ARG A 117 -13.61 8.34 -8.64
CA ARG A 117 -13.38 9.66 -8.02
C ARG A 117 -11.89 9.93 -7.85
N ARG A 118 -11.49 11.17 -8.12
CA ARG A 118 -10.12 11.63 -7.86
C ARG A 118 -9.94 11.86 -6.36
N PRO A 119 -8.89 11.29 -5.73
CA PRO A 119 -8.55 11.54 -4.35
C PRO A 119 -8.24 13.01 -4.11
N ILE A 120 -8.32 13.39 -2.83
CA ILE A 120 -7.88 14.71 -2.36
C ILE A 120 -6.54 14.64 -1.60
N ALA A 121 -6.16 13.44 -1.17
CA ALA A 121 -4.86 13.15 -0.58
C ALA A 121 -4.34 11.81 -1.09
N ALA A 122 -3.03 11.69 -1.30
CA ALA A 122 -2.35 10.45 -1.68
C ALA A 122 -1.01 10.32 -0.96
N PHE A 123 -0.68 9.08 -0.58
CA PHE A 123 0.50 8.72 0.21
C PHE A 123 1.21 7.57 -0.50
N GLY A 124 2.53 7.68 -0.68
CA GLY A 124 3.36 6.65 -1.32
C GLY A 124 4.76 6.59 -0.71
N ASN A 125 5.64 5.76 -1.28
CA ASN A 125 7.05 5.68 -0.83
C ASN A 125 8.04 5.36 -1.97
N SER A 126 7.56 5.21 -3.21
CA SER A 126 8.37 4.72 -4.32
C SER A 126 8.05 5.43 -5.64
N THR A 127 8.84 5.16 -6.69
CA THR A 127 8.52 5.64 -8.03
C THR A 127 7.21 5.08 -8.57
N GLY A 128 6.80 3.88 -8.13
CA GLY A 128 5.52 3.27 -8.51
C GLY A 128 4.29 4.05 -8.04
N ASP A 129 4.47 5.01 -7.12
CA ASP A 129 3.39 5.88 -6.65
C ASP A 129 3.30 7.19 -7.43
N ARG A 130 4.32 7.55 -8.22
CA ARG A 130 4.45 8.90 -8.81
C ARG A 130 3.19 9.33 -9.55
N GLU A 131 2.69 8.51 -10.48
CA GLU A 131 1.52 8.84 -11.30
C GLU A 131 0.25 8.98 -10.46
N MET A 132 0.12 8.24 -9.35
CA MET A 132 -0.98 8.38 -8.39
C MET A 132 -0.92 9.74 -7.68
N LEU A 133 0.26 10.15 -7.19
CA LEU A 133 0.44 11.46 -6.54
C LEU A 133 0.21 12.60 -7.55
N GLU A 134 0.77 12.49 -8.77
CA GLU A 134 0.57 13.49 -9.83
C GLU A 134 -0.90 13.65 -10.21
N TRP A 135 -1.60 12.52 -10.41
CA TRP A 135 -3.01 12.56 -10.76
C TRP A 135 -3.86 13.12 -9.61
N THR A 136 -3.56 12.80 -8.36
CA THR A 136 -4.23 13.38 -7.19
C THR A 136 -4.03 14.90 -7.14
N GLY A 137 -2.79 15.36 -7.30
CA GLY A 137 -2.41 16.77 -7.24
C GLY A 137 -2.96 17.63 -8.39
N ALA A 138 -3.23 17.03 -9.56
CA ALA A 138 -3.83 17.74 -10.70
C ALA A 138 -5.33 18.07 -10.53
N GLY A 139 -5.95 17.73 -9.39
CA GLY A 139 -7.31 18.14 -9.05
C GLY A 139 -7.40 19.60 -8.58
N SER A 140 -8.60 20.19 -8.61
CA SER A 140 -8.83 21.56 -8.12
C SER A 140 -9.06 21.65 -6.60
N GLY A 141 -8.58 22.74 -5.99
CA GLY A 141 -8.70 22.99 -4.55
C GLY A 141 -7.56 22.38 -3.73
N PRO A 142 -7.63 22.44 -2.39
CA PRO A 142 -6.58 21.90 -1.53
C PRO A 142 -6.33 20.41 -1.79
N ARG A 143 -5.06 20.03 -1.97
CA ARG A 143 -4.61 18.66 -2.20
C ARG A 143 -3.38 18.36 -1.35
N LEU A 144 -3.22 17.09 -0.99
CA LEU A 144 -2.09 16.62 -0.20
C LEU A 144 -1.41 15.45 -0.92
N MET A 145 -0.13 15.60 -1.21
CA MET A 145 0.72 14.56 -1.76
C MET A 145 1.85 14.34 -0.79
N MET A 146 2.03 13.09 -0.36
CA MET A 146 3.07 12.74 0.60
C MET A 146 3.83 11.50 0.17
N LEU A 147 5.15 11.54 0.33
CA LEU A 147 6.02 10.39 0.24
C LEU A 147 6.65 10.09 1.61
N LEU A 148 6.72 8.81 1.98
CA LEU A 148 7.51 8.34 3.12
C LEU A 148 8.93 8.03 2.66
N PHE A 149 9.91 8.68 3.26
CA PHE A 149 11.32 8.40 3.04
C PHE A 149 11.88 7.51 4.16
N HIS A 150 12.37 6.33 3.77
CA HIS A 150 12.92 5.33 4.68
C HIS A 150 14.39 5.64 4.96
N ASP A 151 14.64 6.40 6.02
CA ASP A 151 15.98 6.87 6.42
C ASP A 151 16.38 6.52 7.86
N ASP A 152 15.67 5.56 8.45
CA ASP A 152 15.91 5.11 9.82
C ASP A 152 16.41 3.66 9.84
N ASP A 153 17.72 3.46 9.85
CA ASP A 153 18.35 2.14 9.92
C ASP A 153 18.33 1.52 11.33
N GLU A 154 18.03 2.31 12.36
CA GLU A 154 18.00 1.85 13.74
C GLU A 154 16.65 1.18 14.05
N ARG A 155 15.55 1.89 13.80
CA ARG A 155 14.16 1.43 14.07
C ARG A 155 13.58 0.62 12.92
N GLU A 156 13.94 0.98 11.68
CA GLU A 156 13.49 0.30 10.45
C GLU A 156 14.68 0.12 9.51
N TYR A 157 14.51 0.35 8.21
CA TYR A 157 15.56 0.28 7.23
C TYR A 157 15.81 1.67 6.63
N ALA A 158 17.07 1.94 6.29
CA ALA A 158 17.44 3.10 5.50
C ALA A 158 17.74 2.66 4.06
N TYR A 159 16.92 3.09 3.11
CA TYR A 159 17.08 2.74 1.70
C TYR A 159 16.51 3.79 0.75
N GLY A 160 16.95 3.69 -0.49
CA GLY A 160 16.60 4.55 -1.60
C GLY A 160 17.73 5.51 -1.90
N SER A 161 18.21 5.50 -3.16
CA SER A 161 19.44 6.17 -3.54
C SER A 161 19.42 7.70 -3.33
N ALA A 162 18.25 8.29 -3.08
CA ALA A 162 18.16 9.64 -2.55
C ALA A 162 18.99 9.79 -1.25
N LYS A 163 19.70 10.92 -1.13
CA LYS A 163 20.64 11.20 -0.02
C LYS A 163 21.77 10.17 0.15
N GLY A 164 22.04 9.33 -0.86
CA GLY A 164 23.19 8.43 -0.87
C GLY A 164 23.03 7.11 -0.10
N LEU A 165 21.80 6.71 0.22
CA LEU A 165 21.53 5.40 0.82
C LEU A 165 21.63 4.28 -0.23
N ALA A 166 21.60 3.03 0.24
CA ALA A 166 21.62 1.87 -0.64
C ALA A 166 20.39 1.87 -1.56
N ASP A 167 20.59 1.57 -2.84
CA ASP A 167 19.52 1.41 -3.81
C ASP A 167 18.95 -0.02 -3.71
N PRO A 168 17.72 -0.21 -3.19
CA PRO A 168 17.13 -1.53 -3.18
C PRO A 168 16.73 -1.92 -4.61
N MET A 169 16.66 -3.23 -4.85
CA MET A 169 15.88 -3.73 -5.98
C MET A 169 14.45 -3.18 -5.83
N LEU A 170 13.88 -2.55 -6.87
CA LEU A 170 12.51 -1.99 -6.99
C LEU A 170 12.35 -0.45 -6.95
N GLY A 171 13.43 0.35 -7.04
CA GLY A 171 13.28 1.80 -7.31
C GLY A 171 12.65 2.59 -6.17
N ALA A 172 12.86 2.14 -4.93
CA ALA A 172 12.43 2.91 -3.77
C ALA A 172 13.24 4.21 -3.70
N PHE A 173 12.56 5.35 -3.84
CA PHE A 173 13.10 6.68 -3.58
C PHE A 173 14.45 7.06 -4.25
N PRO A 174 14.54 7.07 -5.60
CA PRO A 174 15.71 7.61 -6.30
C PRO A 174 15.80 9.14 -6.20
N PRO A 175 16.97 9.75 -6.50
CA PRO A 175 17.13 11.21 -6.54
C PRO A 175 16.08 11.92 -7.39
N SER A 176 15.70 11.35 -8.54
CA SER A 176 14.67 11.92 -9.42
C SER A 176 13.29 12.01 -8.77
N LEU A 177 12.94 11.11 -7.85
CA LEU A 177 11.67 11.18 -7.11
C LEU A 177 11.72 12.28 -6.04
N MET A 178 12.86 12.46 -5.38
CA MET A 178 13.08 13.58 -4.46
C MET A 178 12.97 14.93 -5.18
N GLU A 179 13.64 15.06 -6.33
CA GLU A 179 13.54 16.25 -7.20
C GLU A 179 12.09 16.52 -7.62
N THR A 180 11.36 15.47 -8.04
CA THR A 180 9.93 15.59 -8.40
C THR A 180 9.09 16.06 -7.21
N ALA A 181 9.37 15.58 -6.01
CA ALA A 181 8.67 15.98 -4.80
C ALA A 181 8.91 17.47 -4.48
N GLU A 182 10.16 17.93 -4.59
CA GLU A 182 10.52 19.34 -4.42
C GLU A 182 9.85 20.24 -5.48
N GLU A 183 9.89 19.84 -6.76
CA GLU A 183 9.31 20.61 -7.87
C GLU A 183 7.78 20.74 -7.79
N LYS A 184 7.10 19.75 -7.19
CA LYS A 184 5.64 19.69 -7.10
C LYS A 184 5.09 19.97 -5.70
N ASP A 185 5.94 20.45 -4.79
CA ASP A 185 5.61 20.72 -3.39
C ASP A 185 4.96 19.51 -2.67
N TRP A 186 5.41 18.29 -2.97
CA TRP A 186 5.00 17.09 -2.25
C TRP A 186 5.72 17.03 -0.89
N ILE A 187 4.99 16.62 0.14
CA ILE A 187 5.57 16.43 1.46
C ILE A 187 6.42 15.17 1.44
N VAL A 188 7.67 15.25 1.88
CA VAL A 188 8.51 14.08 2.11
C VAL A 188 8.69 13.93 3.62
N ALA A 189 8.06 12.92 4.22
CA ALA A 189 8.23 12.63 5.63
C ALA A 189 9.48 11.75 5.83
N SER A 190 10.40 12.20 6.67
CA SER A 190 11.53 11.40 7.16
C SER A 190 11.02 10.46 8.24
N MET A 191 11.18 9.15 8.04
CA MET A 191 10.88 8.18 9.10
C MET A 191 11.71 8.46 10.35
N LYS A 192 12.98 8.84 10.17
CA LYS A 192 13.89 9.11 11.27
C LYS A 192 13.51 10.35 12.07
N ASP A 193 13.32 11.46 11.37
CA ASP A 193 13.22 12.78 12.02
C ASP A 193 11.77 13.17 12.37
N ASP A 194 10.78 12.65 11.63
CA ASP A 194 9.38 13.08 11.79
C ASP A 194 8.52 12.10 12.60
N TRP A 195 8.93 10.84 12.75
CA TRP A 195 8.17 9.83 13.51
C TRP A 195 8.78 9.60 14.89
N ASN A 196 7.95 9.72 15.93
CA ASN A 196 8.35 9.39 17.30
C ASN A 196 8.47 7.87 17.54
N GLN A 197 7.73 7.08 16.75
CA GLN A 197 7.64 5.63 16.85
C GLN A 197 7.42 5.08 15.43
N VAL A 198 8.06 3.96 15.07
CA VAL A 198 7.81 3.29 13.78
C VAL A 198 6.76 2.20 13.96
N PHE A 199 6.99 1.23 14.84
CA PHE A 199 6.07 0.13 15.10
C PHE A 199 5.43 0.20 16.48
N ALA A 200 4.18 -0.29 16.60
CA ALA A 200 3.40 -0.26 17.84
C ALA A 200 4.06 -1.02 19.03
N PHE A 201 4.94 -1.97 18.74
CA PHE A 201 5.64 -2.77 19.76
C PHE A 201 6.95 -2.14 20.25
N GLU A 202 7.38 -1.01 19.67
CA GLU A 202 8.50 -0.23 20.20
C GLU A 202 8.13 0.32 21.58
N SER A 203 9.00 0.08 22.55
CA SER A 203 8.87 0.51 23.94
C SER A 203 9.78 1.67 24.27
#